data_AF-A0A9E3WMZ3-F1
#
_entry.id   AF-A0A9E3WMZ3-F1
#
_cell.length_a   1.000
_cell.length_b   1.000
_cell.length_c   1.000
_cell.angle_alpha   90.00
_cell.angle_beta   90.00
_cell.angle_gamma   90.00
#
_symmetry.space_group_name_H-M   'P 1'
#
loop_
_entity.id
_entity.type
_entity.pdbx_description
1 polymer ?
#
loop_
_entity_poly.entity_id
_entity_poly.type
_entity_poly.pdbx_seq_one_letter_code
_entity_poly.pdbx_strand_id
1 'polypeptide(L)' 'LKSDASRVTDLVKLAEAGDATWIDEAFLWCFARYPSDRERQQTLEVYGETPEAERRQAVEDLLWALMSSREFLFNH' A
#
# COMPACT_ATOMS: atom_id res chain seq x y z
N LEU A 1 1.59 -13.77 -7.62
CA LEU A 1 1.36 -12.83 -6.51
C LEU A 1 0.71 -13.46 -5.26
N LYS A 2 0.09 -14.65 -5.33
CA LYS A 2 -0.52 -15.33 -4.17
C LYS A 2 0.40 -16.39 -3.54
N SER A 3 1.63 -16.02 -3.20
CA SER A 3 2.50 -16.86 -2.37
C SER A 3 2.48 -16.33 -0.94
N ASP A 4 2.44 -17.23 0.04
CA ASP A 4 2.44 -16.88 1.46
C ASP A 4 3.71 -16.11 1.90
N ALA A 5 4.79 -16.22 1.13
CA ALA A 5 6.05 -15.49 1.32
C ALA A 5 6.17 -14.19 0.50
N SER A 6 5.07 -13.71 -0.09
CA SER A 6 5.07 -12.44 -0.83
C SER A 6 5.10 -11.25 0.12
N ARG A 7 5.89 -10.22 -0.22
CA ARG A 7 5.90 -8.93 0.49
C ARG A 7 4.51 -8.29 0.63
N VAL A 8 3.61 -8.55 -0.30
CA VAL A 8 2.20 -8.12 -0.21
C VAL A 8 1.51 -8.73 1.02
N THR A 9 1.80 -9.99 1.33
CA THR A 9 1.24 -10.68 2.50
C THR A 9 1.71 -10.03 3.79
N ASP A 10 2.94 -9.49 3.84
CA ASP A 10 3.43 -8.76 5.02
C ASP A 10 2.70 -7.42 5.19
N LEU A 11 2.49 -6.67 4.10
CA LEU A 11 1.71 -5.43 4.15
C LEU A 11 0.27 -5.65 4.60
N VAL A 12 -0.39 -6.69 4.09
CA VAL A 12 -1.77 -7.02 4.49
C VAL A 12 -1.85 -7.34 5.99
N LYS A 13 -0.90 -8.11 6.52
CA LYS A 13 -0.85 -8.42 7.96
C LYS A 13 -0.68 -7.16 8.82
N LEU A 14 0.20 -6.24 8.41
CA LEU A 14 0.38 -4.97 9.10
C LEU A 14 -0.90 -4.11 9.04
N ALA A 15 -1.54 -4.05 7.88
CA ALA A 15 -2.77 -3.31 7.68
C ALA A 15 -3.94 -3.87 8.49
N GLU A 16 -4.09 -5.19 8.57
CA GLU A 16 -5.08 -5.88 9.40
C GLU A 16 -4.82 -5.71 10.90
N ALA A 17 -3.56 -5.57 11.31
CA ALA A 17 -3.19 -5.25 12.69
C ALA A 17 -3.51 -3.78 13.07
N GLY A 18 -3.99 -2.97 12.12
CA GLY A 18 -4.27 -1.55 12.33
C GLY A 18 -3.00 -0.68 12.36
N ASP A 19 -1.87 -1.22 11.93
CA ASP A 19 -0.59 -0.51 11.95
C ASP A 19 -0.39 0.29 10.66
N ALA A 20 -0.61 1.60 10.72
CA ALA A 20 -0.50 2.50 9.56
C ALA A 20 0.89 2.55 8.89
N THR A 21 1.91 1.90 9.47
CA THR A 21 3.25 1.75 8.85
C THR A 21 3.23 0.93 7.55
N TRP A 22 2.18 0.13 7.30
CA TRP A 22 2.05 -0.60 6.03
C TRP A 22 2.04 0.33 4.80
N ILE A 23 1.50 1.56 4.96
CA ILE A 23 1.49 2.58 3.91
C ILE A 23 2.91 3.13 3.70
N ASP A 24 3.66 3.34 4.78
CA ASP A 24 5.04 3.80 4.70
C ASP A 24 5.91 2.81 3.92
N GLU A 25 5.79 1.52 4.25
CA GLU A 25 6.50 0.46 3.54
C GLU A 25 6.13 0.43 2.05
N ALA A 26 4.84 0.53 1.69
CA ALA A 26 4.42 0.56 0.29
C ALA A 26 5.05 1.72 -0.49
N PHE A 27 5.05 2.93 0.08
CA PHE A 27 5.65 4.12 -0.53
C PHE A 27 7.18 4.04 -0.58
N LEU A 28 7.83 3.53 0.46
CA LEU A 28 9.28 3.34 0.45
C LEU A 28 9.71 2.33 -0.61
N TRP A 29 8.94 1.26 -0.82
CA TRP A 29 9.26 0.24 -1.82
C TRP A 29 9.11 0.75 -3.25
N CYS A 30 8.12 1.62 -3.50
CA CYS A 30 7.85 2.14 -4.84
C CYS A 30 8.64 3.42 -5.14
N PHE A 31 8.69 4.39 -4.21
CA PHE A 31 9.21 5.73 -4.46
C PHE A 31 10.48 6.08 -3.68
N ALA A 32 10.96 5.20 -2.79
CA ALA A 32 12.09 5.47 -1.90
C ALA A 32 11.93 6.75 -1.03
N ARG A 33 10.68 7.11 -0.70
CA ARG A 33 10.32 8.17 0.23
C ARG A 33 9.12 7.76 1.08
N TYR A 34 8.91 8.48 2.17
CA TYR A 34 7.68 8.37 2.95
C TYR A 34 6.49 9.01 2.19
N PRO A 35 5.25 8.55 2.44
CA PRO A 35 4.06 9.24 1.98
C PRO A 35 3.97 10.61 2.66
N SER A 36 3.41 11.58 1.95
CA SER A 36 2.91 12.81 2.55
C SER A 36 1.69 12.52 3.45
N ASP A 37 1.38 13.45 4.36
CA ASP A 37 0.22 13.32 5.24
C ASP A 37 -1.09 13.15 4.46
N ARG A 38 -1.21 13.86 3.33
CA ARG A 38 -2.37 13.74 2.44
C ARG A 38 -2.49 12.35 1.83
N GLU A 39 -1.40 11.83 1.26
CA GLU A 39 -1.38 10.48 0.66
C GLU A 39 -1.76 9.44 1.71
N ARG A 40 -1.17 9.53 2.91
CA ARG A 40 -1.47 8.62 4.01
C ARG A 40 -2.95 8.67 4.40
N GLN A 41 -3.50 9.86 4.63
CA GLN A 41 -4.89 10.02 5.05
C GLN A 41 -5.85 9.46 4.00
N GLN A 42 -5.63 9.77 2.72
CA GLN A 42 -6.47 9.27 1.63
C GLN A 42 -6.40 7.74 1.52
N THR A 43 -5.22 7.14 1.65
CA THR A 43 -5.08 5.68 1.64
C THR A 43 -5.75 5.03 2.85
N LEU A 44 -5.63 5.61 4.04
CA LEU A 44 -6.30 5.11 5.25
C LEU A 44 -7.82 5.19 5.16
N GLU A 45 -8.35 6.28 4.61
CA GLU A 45 -9.79 6.47 4.41
C GLU A 45 -10.35 5.38 3.48
N VAL A 46 -9.77 5.24 2.29
CA VAL A 46 -10.18 4.20 1.32
C VAL A 46 -10.06 2.80 1.90
N TYR A 47 -8.95 2.49 2.59
CA TYR A 47 -8.77 1.18 3.20
C TYR A 47 -9.75 0.92 4.36
N GLY A 48 -10.08 1.96 5.14
CA GLY A 48 -11.05 1.89 6.23
C GLY A 48 -12.48 1.60 5.77
N GLU A 49 -12.84 2.08 4.58
CA GLU A 49 -14.13 1.81 3.94
C GLU A 49 -14.17 0.45 3.21
N THR A 50 -13.01 -0.18 3.00
CA THR A 50 -12.91 -1.45 2.27
C THR A 50 -13.39 -2.62 3.13
N PRO A 51 -14.32 -3.45 2.63
CA PRO A 51 -14.74 -4.69 3.31
C PRO A 51 -13.57 -5.62 3.57
N GLU A 52 -13.60 -6.36 4.68
CA GLU A 52 -12.49 -7.25 5.07
C GLU A 52 -12.09 -8.25 3.97
N ALA A 53 -13.08 -8.81 3.26
CA ALA A 53 -12.87 -9.74 2.15
C ALA A 53 -12.11 -9.13 0.95
N GLU A 54 -12.07 -7.80 0.85
CA GLU A 54 -11.47 -7.05 -0.27
C GLU A 54 -10.17 -6.33 0.13
N ARG A 55 -9.81 -6.30 1.41
CA ARG A 55 -8.62 -5.58 1.92
C ARG A 55 -7.32 -5.99 1.24
N ARG A 56 -7.13 -7.29 1.01
CA ARG A 56 -5.97 -7.77 0.26
C ARG A 56 -5.91 -7.17 -1.15
N GLN A 57 -7.06 -7.15 -1.84
CA GLN A 57 -7.14 -6.58 -3.18
C GLN A 57 -6.83 -5.08 -3.13
N ALA A 58 -7.34 -4.35 -2.13
CA ALA A 58 -7.04 -2.92 -1.96
C ALA A 58 -5.54 -2.64 -1.75
N VAL A 59 -4.82 -3.48 -0.99
CA VAL A 59 -3.35 -3.35 -0.87
C VAL A 59 -2.64 -3.65 -2.20
N GLU A 60 -3.08 -4.67 -2.93
CA GLU A 60 -2.54 -5.02 -4.25
C GLU A 60 -2.79 -3.89 -5.27
N ASP A 61 -3.98 -3.28 -5.25
CA ASP A 61 -4.37 -2.17 -6.12
C ASP A 61 -3.60 -0.90 -5.79
N LEU A 62 -3.33 -0.62 -4.50
CA LEU A 62 -2.47 0.48 -4.10
C LEU A 62 -1.07 0.31 -4.69
N LEU A 63 -0.45 -0.86 -4.54
CA LEU A 63 0.88 -1.12 -5.09
C LEU A 63 0.87 -0.97 -6.62
N TRP A 64 -0.16 -1.49 -7.29
CA TRP A 64 -0.30 -1.33 -8.73
C TRP A 64 -0.42 0.15 -9.14
N ALA A 65 -1.22 0.94 -8.41
CA ALA A 65 -1.37 2.38 -8.65
C ALA A 65 -0.05 3.14 -8.43
N LEU A 66 0.70 2.82 -7.39
CA LEU A 66 2.01 3.42 -7.11
C LEU A 66 3.00 3.10 -8.23
N MET A 67 3.15 1.82 -8.61
CA MET A 67 4.06 1.40 -9.69
C MET A 67 3.66 1.93 -11.07
N SER A 68 2.38 2.21 -11.29
CA SER A 68 1.85 2.77 -12.55
C SER A 68 1.84 4.31 -12.57
N SER A 69 2.23 4.95 -11.47
CA SER A 69 2.24 6.41 -11.36
C SER A 69 3.36 7.05 -12.19
N ARG A 70 3.15 8.30 -12.62
CA ARG A 70 4.20 9.10 -13.28
C ARG A 70 5.44 9.24 -12.39
N GLU A 71 5.23 9.36 -11.09
CA GLU A 71 6.33 9.47 -10.13
C GLU A 71 7.25 8.24 -10.21
N PHE A 72 6.69 7.03 -10.18
CA PHE A 72 7.48 5.81 -10.36
C PHE A 72 8.27 5.81 -11.66
N LEU A 73 7.61 6.19 -12.77
CA LEU A 73 8.21 6.13 -14.10
C LEU A 73 9.39 7.10 -14.29
N PHE A 74 9.39 8.23 -13.59
CA PHE A 74 10.42 9.26 -13.73
C PHE A 74 11.42 9.33 -12.56
N ASN A 75 11.26 8.49 -11.54
CA ASN A 75 12.20 8.38 -10.44
C ASN A 75 13.35 7.42 -10.83
N HIS A 76 14.35 7.92 -11.56
CA HIS A 76 15.56 7.20 -12.00
C HIS A 76 16.81 8.08 -11.97
#